data_AF-A0A0S8DQ43-F1
#
_entry.id   AF-A0A0S8DQ43-F1
#
_cell.length_a   1.000
_cell.length_b   1.000
_cell.length_c   1.000
_cell.angle_alpha   90.00
_cell.angle_beta   90.00
_cell.angle_gamma   90.00
#
_symmetry.space_group_name_H-M   'P 1'
#
loop_
_entity.id
_entity.type
_entity.pdbx_description
1 polymer ?
#
loop_
_entity_poly.entity_id
_entity_poly.type
_entity_poly.pdbx_seq_one_letter_code
_entity_poly.pdbx_strand_id
1 'polypeptide(L)'
;MKAVCNHITAIIVAFVLVAFPGCKKEEEPQTSPAPTEAAQTQTGNEVDDQIAAEDTSITDLVSLWDAGKKDEAKEKFLSVDWQDASILKQIRGLSMSEEALISVSNEDRDGIVEETLSLLSSMRKLFSDLASQAERLAATGDTAKAKEYLDAIRRYGISLSGPDHLQVVQMHGKAAVGYAQKKLSEL
;
A
#
# COMPACT_ATOMS: atom_id res chain seq x y z
N MET A 1 41.76 11.98 27.94
CA MET A 1 40.51 11.84 28.73
C MET A 1 39.67 13.09 28.52
N LYS A 2 38.59 13.00 27.74
CA LYS A 2 37.60 14.09 27.57
C LYS A 2 36.24 13.49 27.91
N ALA A 3 35.65 13.96 29.00
CA ALA A 3 34.30 13.61 29.41
C ALA A 3 33.31 14.47 28.61
N VAL A 4 32.30 13.84 28.02
CA VAL A 4 31.17 14.53 27.38
C VAL A 4 29.94 14.29 28.25
N CYS A 5 29.35 15.40 28.67
CA CYS A 5 28.21 15.52 29.57
C CYS A 5 26.91 15.23 28.80
N ASN A 6 26.10 14.28 29.26
CA ASN A 6 24.78 13.99 28.71
C ASN A 6 23.72 14.91 29.34
N HIS A 7 23.02 15.69 28.52
CA HIS A 7 21.80 16.39 28.91
C HIS A 7 20.58 15.52 28.58
N ILE A 8 19.79 15.21 29.62
CA ILE A 8 18.49 14.54 29.54
C ILE A 8 17.44 15.65 29.54
N THR A 9 16.68 15.78 28.45
CA THR A 9 15.54 16.68 28.37
C THR A 9 14.26 15.85 28.30
N ALA A 10 13.46 15.90 29.35
CA ALA A 10 12.15 15.26 29.44
C ALA A 10 11.10 16.06 28.65
N ILE A 11 10.28 15.37 27.85
CA ILE A 11 9.15 15.97 27.11
C ILE A 11 7.85 15.43 27.72
N ILE A 12 7.05 16.36 28.24
CA ILE A 12 5.70 16.13 28.78
C ILE A 12 4.71 16.21 27.61
N VAL A 13 3.93 15.16 27.38
CA VAL A 13 2.87 15.14 26.36
C VAL A 13 1.51 15.24 27.07
N ALA A 14 0.81 16.34 26.86
CA ALA A 14 -0.57 16.54 27.29
C ALA A 14 -1.54 16.03 26.22
N PHE A 15 -2.41 15.10 26.61
CA PHE A 15 -3.48 14.55 25.79
C PHE A 15 -4.72 15.46 25.86
N VAL A 16 -5.19 15.94 24.71
CA VAL A 16 -6.49 16.61 24.58
C VAL A 16 -7.39 15.72 23.72
N LEU A 17 -8.41 15.15 24.36
CA LEU A 17 -9.49 14.37 23.74
C LEU A 17 -10.57 15.32 23.21
N VAL A 18 -10.95 15.17 21.93
CA VAL A 18 -12.16 15.77 21.37
C VAL A 18 -12.95 14.68 20.66
N ALA A 19 -14.15 14.40 21.19
CA ALA A 19 -15.12 13.49 20.60
C ALA A 19 -16.15 14.29 19.79
N PHE A 20 -16.42 13.87 18.55
CA PHE A 20 -17.51 14.39 17.71
C PHE A 20 -18.68 13.40 17.69
N PRO A 21 -19.95 13.87 17.79
CA PRO A 21 -21.14 13.03 17.72
C PRO A 21 -21.54 12.70 16.27
N GLY A 22 -21.80 11.42 16.00
CA GLY A 22 -22.29 10.91 14.70
C GLY A 22 -23.81 11.05 14.54
N CYS A 23 -24.22 11.59 13.39
CA CYS A 23 -25.59 11.78 12.93
C CYS A 23 -26.24 10.51 12.38
N LYS A 24 -27.58 10.58 12.36
CA LYS A 24 -28.59 9.54 12.12
C LYS A 24 -28.59 8.94 10.70
N LYS A 25 -28.96 7.65 10.66
CA LYS A 25 -29.39 6.85 9.51
C LYS A 25 -30.90 6.99 9.34
N GLU A 26 -31.36 7.23 8.11
CA GLU A 26 -32.79 7.16 7.74
C GLU A 26 -32.88 6.28 6.47
N GLU A 27 -33.54 5.14 6.64
CA GLU A 27 -34.02 4.24 5.59
C GLU A 27 -35.38 4.77 5.14
N GLU A 28 -35.74 4.62 3.86
CA GLU A 28 -36.93 3.85 3.48
C GLU A 28 -37.11 3.72 1.94
N PRO A 29 -37.89 2.71 1.50
CA PRO A 29 -37.86 2.09 0.18
C PRO A 29 -38.98 2.59 -0.74
N GLN A 30 -38.94 2.23 -2.02
CA GLN A 30 -40.15 1.98 -2.85
C GLN A 30 -39.73 1.29 -4.17
N THR A 31 -40.11 0.04 -4.42
CA THR A 31 -41.40 -0.48 -4.93
C THR A 31 -41.52 -0.41 -6.45
N SER A 32 -41.55 -1.62 -7.02
CA SER A 32 -41.76 -2.01 -8.41
C SER A 32 -43.09 -1.50 -9.01
N PRO A 33 -43.19 -1.48 -10.35
CA PRO A 33 -44.21 -2.34 -10.97
C PRO A 33 -43.70 -3.15 -12.18
N ALA A 34 -44.40 -4.27 -12.40
CA ALA A 34 -44.19 -5.29 -13.42
C ALA A 34 -44.83 -4.93 -14.79
N PRO A 35 -45.10 -5.89 -15.70
CA PRO A 35 -44.20 -6.38 -16.74
C PRO A 35 -44.73 -6.04 -18.16
N THR A 36 -43.90 -6.10 -19.20
CA THR A 36 -44.40 -6.21 -20.58
C THR A 36 -43.43 -7.05 -21.41
N GLU A 37 -44.01 -8.10 -21.99
CA GLU A 37 -43.40 -9.10 -22.86
C GLU A 37 -43.67 -8.72 -24.32
N ALA A 38 -42.64 -8.69 -25.16
CA ALA A 38 -42.72 -9.01 -26.59
C ALA A 38 -41.30 -9.17 -27.17
N ALA A 39 -41.09 -10.25 -27.90
CA ALA A 39 -39.83 -10.73 -28.44
C ALA A 39 -39.45 -10.12 -29.80
N GLN A 40 -38.14 -10.01 -30.09
CA GLN A 40 -37.43 -10.74 -31.18
C GLN A 40 -36.15 -10.01 -31.71
N THR A 41 -35.05 -10.77 -31.70
CA THR A 41 -34.10 -11.02 -32.81
C THR A 41 -33.04 -9.97 -33.21
N GLN A 42 -31.81 -10.25 -32.74
CA GLN A 42 -30.51 -10.36 -33.43
C GLN A 42 -29.76 -9.16 -34.06
N THR A 43 -28.46 -9.16 -33.70
CA THR A 43 -27.26 -8.74 -34.45
C THR A 43 -26.86 -7.27 -34.37
N GLY A 44 -25.95 -6.99 -33.46
CA GLY A 44 -25.06 -5.84 -33.49
C GLY A 44 -23.84 -6.17 -32.66
N ASN A 45 -22.66 -6.17 -33.29
CA ASN A 45 -21.38 -6.50 -32.68
C ASN A 45 -21.15 -5.68 -31.40
N GLU A 46 -21.11 -6.35 -30.24
CA GLU A 46 -20.41 -5.84 -29.07
C GLU A 46 -18.93 -5.79 -29.43
N VAL A 47 -18.46 -4.60 -29.76
CA VAL A 47 -17.07 -4.25 -29.54
C VAL A 47 -16.91 -4.31 -28.03
N ASP A 48 -16.37 -5.43 -27.59
CA ASP A 48 -15.83 -5.67 -26.27
C ASP A 48 -14.74 -4.61 -26.03
N ASP A 49 -15.19 -3.46 -25.56
CA ASP A 49 -14.37 -2.46 -24.89
C ASP A 49 -14.50 -2.73 -23.39
N GLN A 50 -14.22 -3.97 -22.98
CA GLN A 50 -13.63 -4.19 -21.66
C GLN A 50 -12.30 -3.45 -21.67
N ILE A 51 -12.35 -2.20 -21.22
CA ILE A 51 -11.25 -1.62 -20.48
C ILE A 51 -10.98 -2.61 -19.35
N ALA A 52 -10.00 -3.49 -19.57
CA ALA A 52 -9.51 -4.41 -18.58
C ALA A 52 -9.23 -3.58 -17.34
N ALA A 53 -9.97 -3.83 -16.27
CA ALA A 53 -9.53 -3.44 -14.95
C ALA A 53 -8.20 -4.18 -14.75
N GLU A 54 -7.10 -3.51 -15.08
CA GLU A 54 -5.73 -3.99 -14.92
C GLU A 54 -5.62 -4.58 -13.52
N ASP A 55 -5.53 -5.91 -13.45
CA ASP A 55 -5.42 -6.63 -12.19
C ASP A 55 -4.11 -6.17 -11.54
N THR A 56 -4.25 -5.27 -10.57
CA THR A 56 -3.12 -4.59 -9.96
C THR A 56 -2.56 -5.51 -8.89
N SER A 57 -1.79 -6.49 -9.36
CA SER A 57 -1.18 -7.52 -8.56
C SER A 57 0.19 -7.09 -8.01
N ILE A 58 0.40 -7.27 -6.69
CA ILE A 58 1.72 -7.06 -6.05
C ILE A 58 2.76 -8.03 -6.65
N THR A 59 2.36 -9.25 -6.96
CA THR A 59 3.25 -10.28 -7.50
C THR A 59 3.78 -9.89 -8.88
N ASP A 60 2.92 -9.32 -9.71
CA ASP A 60 3.32 -8.83 -11.03
C ASP A 60 4.28 -7.66 -10.92
N LEU A 61 3.98 -6.72 -10.01
CA LEU A 61 4.84 -5.57 -9.72
C LEU A 61 6.25 -6.02 -9.36
N VAL A 62 6.38 -7.00 -8.45
CA VAL A 62 7.70 -7.52 -8.04
C VAL A 62 8.35 -8.34 -9.15
N SER A 63 7.57 -9.07 -9.95
CA SER A 63 8.09 -9.79 -11.11
C SER A 63 8.68 -8.83 -12.16
N LEU A 64 8.01 -7.71 -12.46
CA LEU A 64 8.54 -6.65 -13.33
C LEU A 64 9.85 -6.09 -12.77
N TRP A 65 9.86 -5.80 -11.46
CA TRP A 65 11.04 -5.27 -10.79
C TRP A 65 12.23 -6.23 -10.88
N ASP A 66 12.03 -7.51 -10.57
CA ASP A 66 13.08 -8.52 -10.55
C ASP A 66 13.56 -8.91 -11.96
N ALA A 67 12.69 -8.78 -12.97
CA ALA A 67 13.05 -8.90 -14.39
C ALA A 67 13.86 -7.69 -14.93
N GLY A 68 14.10 -6.66 -14.11
CA GLY A 68 14.84 -5.46 -14.52
C GLY A 68 14.01 -4.43 -15.27
N LYS A 69 12.69 -4.63 -15.41
CA LYS A 69 11.76 -3.69 -16.04
C LYS A 69 11.37 -2.57 -15.07
N LYS A 70 12.37 -1.75 -14.71
CA LYS A 70 12.26 -0.80 -13.58
C LYS A 70 11.20 0.27 -13.79
N ASP A 71 11.07 0.82 -15.00
CA ASP A 71 10.11 1.88 -15.28
C ASP A 71 8.66 1.36 -15.27
N GLU A 72 8.41 0.21 -15.90
CA GLU A 72 7.11 -0.49 -15.82
C GLU A 72 6.71 -0.81 -14.37
N ALA A 73 7.66 -1.30 -13.56
CA ALA A 73 7.41 -1.58 -12.15
C ALA A 73 7.07 -0.31 -11.35
N LYS A 74 7.75 0.82 -11.61
CA LYS A 74 7.44 2.08 -10.93
C LYS A 74 6.06 2.60 -11.32
N GLU A 75 5.72 2.55 -12.60
CA GLU A 75 4.38 2.95 -13.07
C GLU A 75 3.29 2.09 -12.42
N LYS A 76 3.47 0.75 -12.41
CA LYS A 76 2.55 -0.16 -11.72
C LYS A 76 2.49 0.11 -10.21
N PHE A 77 3.62 0.43 -9.56
CA PHE A 77 3.61 0.79 -8.14
C PHE A 77 2.76 2.04 -7.85
N LEU A 78 2.80 3.03 -8.74
CA LEU A 78 2.06 4.28 -8.60
C LEU A 78 0.57 4.13 -8.91
N SER A 79 0.20 3.16 -9.75
CA SER A 79 -1.20 2.85 -10.07
C SER A 79 -1.91 2.06 -8.98
N VAL A 80 -1.17 1.40 -8.08
CA VAL A 80 -1.74 0.62 -6.97
C VAL A 80 -2.47 1.54 -5.97
N ASP A 81 -3.74 1.24 -5.72
CA ASP A 81 -4.45 1.83 -4.59
C ASP A 81 -4.05 1.14 -3.28
N TRP A 82 -2.96 1.63 -2.68
CA TRP A 82 -2.44 1.10 -1.41
C TRP A 82 -3.41 1.22 -0.23
N GLN A 83 -4.54 1.93 -0.37
CA GLN A 83 -5.57 1.99 0.65
C GLN A 83 -6.58 0.83 0.54
N ASP A 84 -6.60 0.11 -0.58
CA ASP A 84 -7.39 -1.10 -0.72
C ASP A 84 -6.71 -2.28 -0.01
N ALA A 85 -7.30 -2.67 1.12
CA ALA A 85 -6.85 -3.82 1.90
C ALA A 85 -6.92 -5.15 1.13
N SER A 86 -7.70 -5.24 0.04
CA SER A 86 -7.77 -6.43 -0.81
C SER A 86 -6.44 -6.74 -1.49
N ILE A 87 -5.67 -5.71 -1.84
CA ILE A 87 -4.37 -5.85 -2.53
C ILE A 87 -3.36 -6.59 -1.65
N LEU A 88 -3.36 -6.33 -0.33
CA LEU A 88 -2.47 -7.02 0.60
C LEU A 88 -2.84 -8.50 0.81
N LYS A 89 -4.10 -8.88 0.59
CA LYS A 89 -4.58 -10.27 0.74
C LYS A 89 -4.08 -11.18 -0.37
N GLN A 90 -3.57 -10.63 -1.46
CA GLN A 90 -2.94 -11.40 -2.54
C GLN A 90 -1.68 -12.13 -2.06
N ILE A 91 -1.00 -11.59 -1.04
CA ILE A 91 0.21 -12.18 -0.46
C ILE A 91 -0.12 -12.64 0.95
N ARG A 92 -0.07 -13.96 1.17
CA ARG A 92 -0.47 -14.60 2.42
C ARG A 92 0.18 -13.94 3.63
N GLY A 93 1.50 -13.80 3.63
CA GLY A 93 2.22 -13.24 4.77
C GLY A 93 2.06 -11.73 4.99
N LEU A 94 1.57 -10.96 4.01
CA LEU A 94 1.23 -9.55 4.23
C LEU A 94 -0.11 -9.37 4.95
N SER A 95 -1.06 -10.28 4.75
CA SER A 95 -2.40 -10.20 5.37
C SER A 95 -2.56 -10.96 6.69
N MET A 96 -1.52 -11.66 7.13
CA MET A 96 -1.61 -12.62 8.24
C MET A 96 -1.14 -12.02 9.57
N SER A 97 -1.82 -12.39 10.65
CA SER A 97 -1.40 -12.07 12.02
C SER A 97 -0.40 -13.10 12.57
N GLU A 98 0.26 -12.76 13.67
CA GLU A 98 1.19 -13.68 14.34
C GLU A 98 0.49 -14.97 14.83
N GLU A 99 -0.74 -14.86 15.33
CA GLU A 99 -1.53 -16.02 15.78
C GLU A 99 -1.85 -16.97 14.64
N ALA A 100 -2.17 -16.42 13.47
CA ALA A 100 -2.42 -17.20 12.26
C ALA A 100 -1.14 -17.89 11.76
N LEU A 101 0.02 -17.21 11.82
CA LEU A 101 1.32 -17.81 11.48
C LEU A 101 1.73 -18.94 12.44
N ILE A 102 1.40 -18.82 13.73
CA ILE A 102 1.70 -19.86 14.73
C ILE A 102 0.81 -21.09 14.52
N SER A 103 -0.39 -20.90 13.98
CA SER A 103 -1.38 -21.96 13.76
C SER A 103 -1.09 -22.86 12.55
N VAL A 104 -0.18 -22.45 11.65
CA VAL A 104 0.23 -23.26 10.50
C VAL A 104 1.34 -24.26 10.85
N SER A 105 1.56 -25.25 9.97
CA SER A 105 2.67 -26.19 10.11
C SER A 105 4.03 -25.47 10.03
N ASN A 106 5.09 -26.08 10.57
CA ASN A 106 6.43 -25.47 10.50
C ASN A 106 6.91 -25.32 9.05
N GLU A 107 6.62 -26.29 8.18
CA GLU A 107 6.98 -26.24 6.76
C GLU A 107 6.27 -25.09 6.04
N ASP A 108 4.95 -24.93 6.27
CA ASP A 108 4.20 -23.81 5.72
C ASP A 108 4.71 -22.47 6.26
N ARG A 109 5.04 -22.42 7.55
CA ARG A 109 5.54 -21.22 8.21
C ARG A 109 6.81 -20.72 7.55
N ASP A 110 7.78 -21.62 7.35
CA ASP A 110 9.07 -21.27 6.75
C ASP A 110 8.88 -20.73 5.33
N GLY A 111 8.03 -21.39 4.52
CA GLY A 111 7.69 -20.93 3.17
C GLY A 111 7.05 -19.53 3.16
N ILE A 112 6.07 -19.27 4.04
CA ILE A 112 5.42 -17.96 4.12
C ILE A 112 6.42 -16.87 4.53
N VAL A 113 7.27 -17.16 5.51
CA VAL A 113 8.28 -16.21 6.00
C VAL A 113 9.28 -15.90 4.89
N GLU A 114 9.79 -16.91 4.19
CA GLU A 114 10.72 -16.73 3.08
C GLU A 114 10.10 -15.89 1.95
N GLU A 115 8.90 -16.24 1.50
CA GLU A 115 8.15 -15.50 0.48
C GLU A 115 7.99 -14.02 0.88
N THR A 116 7.52 -13.79 2.11
CA THR A 116 7.28 -12.44 2.63
C THR A 116 8.56 -11.63 2.71
N LEU A 117 9.65 -12.20 3.23
CA LEU A 117 10.93 -11.51 3.35
C LEU A 117 11.55 -11.20 1.99
N SER A 118 11.42 -12.13 1.02
CA SER A 118 11.85 -11.91 -0.36
C SER A 118 11.10 -10.74 -0.98
N LEU A 119 9.76 -10.74 -0.87
CA LEU A 119 8.90 -9.67 -1.36
C LEU A 119 9.27 -8.31 -0.74
N LEU A 120 9.38 -8.24 0.59
CA LEU A 120 9.74 -7.01 1.30
C LEU A 120 11.14 -6.51 0.88
N SER A 121 12.06 -7.42 0.55
CA SER A 121 13.40 -7.06 0.05
C SER A 121 13.33 -6.41 -1.33
N SER A 122 12.54 -6.97 -2.25
CA SER A 122 12.33 -6.39 -3.59
C SER A 122 11.62 -5.04 -3.52
N MET A 123 10.58 -4.94 -2.69
CA MET A 123 9.84 -3.69 -2.45
C MET A 123 10.74 -2.59 -1.88
N ARG A 124 11.60 -2.90 -0.90
CA ARG A 124 12.58 -1.93 -0.36
C ARG A 124 13.49 -1.36 -1.45
N LYS A 125 13.96 -2.19 -2.38
CA LYS A 125 14.81 -1.74 -3.49
C LYS A 125 14.04 -0.83 -4.44
N LEU A 126 12.78 -1.18 -4.73
CA LEU A 126 11.89 -0.35 -5.54
C LEU A 126 11.71 1.03 -4.93
N PHE A 127 11.44 1.13 -3.62
CA PHE A 127 11.22 2.43 -2.96
C PHE A 127 12.47 3.27 -2.92
N SER A 128 13.64 2.62 -2.74
CA SER A 128 14.92 3.32 -2.80
C SER A 128 15.10 3.98 -4.17
N ASP A 129 14.76 3.28 -5.26
CA ASP A 129 14.86 3.84 -6.62
C ASP A 129 13.83 4.95 -6.86
N LEU A 130 12.57 4.76 -6.45
CA LEU A 130 11.54 5.80 -6.51
C LEU A 130 11.96 7.06 -5.77
N ALA A 131 12.50 6.92 -4.55
CA ALA A 131 12.95 8.07 -3.77
C ALA A 131 14.15 8.77 -4.41
N SER A 132 15.12 8.02 -4.93
CA SER A 132 16.22 8.63 -5.70
C SER A 132 15.72 9.32 -6.97
N GLN A 133 14.67 8.80 -7.61
CA GLN A 133 14.04 9.48 -8.75
C GLN A 133 13.30 10.74 -8.32
N ALA A 134 12.58 10.71 -7.19
CA ALA A 134 11.92 11.88 -6.63
C ALA A 134 12.93 13.00 -6.33
N GLU A 135 14.08 12.68 -5.73
CA GLU A 135 15.16 13.65 -5.50
C GLU A 135 15.66 14.28 -6.80
N ARG A 136 15.86 13.47 -7.85
CA ARG A 136 16.27 13.99 -9.18
C ARG A 136 15.21 14.91 -9.78
N LEU A 137 13.93 14.51 -9.71
CA LEU A 137 12.80 15.30 -10.21
C LEU A 137 12.73 16.66 -9.50
N ALA A 138 12.82 16.66 -8.17
CA ALA A 138 12.86 17.87 -7.37
C ALA A 138 14.05 18.78 -7.73
N ALA A 139 15.23 18.20 -7.92
CA ALA A 139 16.43 18.95 -8.33
C ALA A 139 16.28 19.59 -9.73
N THR A 140 15.46 19.00 -10.60
CA THR A 140 15.13 19.55 -11.92
C THR A 140 13.90 20.45 -11.94
N GLY A 141 13.28 20.70 -10.78
CA GLY A 141 12.12 21.58 -10.62
C GLY A 141 10.75 20.90 -10.74
N ASP A 142 10.69 19.59 -10.98
CA ASP A 142 9.44 18.80 -10.97
C ASP A 142 9.11 18.28 -9.57
N THR A 143 8.88 19.22 -8.66
CA THR A 143 8.54 18.92 -7.25
C THR A 143 7.19 18.22 -7.13
N ALA A 144 6.26 18.45 -8.06
CA ALA A 144 4.95 17.82 -8.06
C ALA A 144 5.08 16.30 -8.27
N LYS A 145 5.85 15.87 -9.29
CA LYS A 145 6.07 14.44 -9.55
C LYS A 145 6.93 13.80 -8.46
N ALA A 146 7.91 14.52 -7.92
CA ALA A 146 8.68 14.06 -6.76
C ALA A 146 7.78 13.76 -5.55
N LYS A 147 6.84 14.65 -5.25
CA LYS A 147 5.87 14.47 -4.17
C LYS A 147 4.98 13.26 -4.40
N GLU A 148 4.49 13.06 -5.63
CA GLU A 148 3.67 11.90 -6.00
C GLU A 148 4.36 10.58 -5.64
N TYR A 149 5.65 10.45 -5.98
CA TYR A 149 6.43 9.24 -5.72
C TYR A 149 6.59 8.97 -4.23
N LEU A 150 6.95 10.01 -3.46
CA LEU A 150 7.13 9.87 -2.02
C LEU A 150 5.79 9.61 -1.30
N ASP A 151 4.69 10.23 -1.75
CA ASP A 151 3.36 9.96 -1.20
C ASP A 151 2.89 8.52 -1.48
N ALA A 152 3.24 7.94 -2.64
CA ALA A 152 2.95 6.54 -2.92
C ALA A 152 3.72 5.59 -1.98
N ILE A 153 5.02 5.84 -1.76
CA ILE A 153 5.83 5.09 -0.76
C ILE A 153 5.21 5.21 0.64
N ARG A 154 4.75 6.40 1.01
CA ARG A 154 4.11 6.65 2.30
C ARG A 154 2.81 5.87 2.44
N ARG A 155 1.94 5.85 1.43
CA ARG A 155 0.68 5.10 1.45
C ARG A 155 0.90 3.60 1.55
N TYR A 156 1.84 3.06 0.76
CA TYR A 156 2.30 1.68 0.93
C TYR A 156 2.76 1.39 2.37
N GLY A 157 3.58 2.27 2.94
CA GLY A 157 4.06 2.08 4.31
C GLY A 157 2.94 2.07 5.34
N ILE A 158 1.93 2.93 5.17
CA ILE A 158 0.76 3.00 6.05
C ILE A 158 -0.04 1.69 5.97
N SER A 159 -0.26 1.15 4.78
CA SER A 159 -1.06 -0.07 4.59
C SER A 159 -0.46 -1.29 5.28
N LEU A 160 0.88 -1.33 5.45
CA LEU A 160 1.58 -2.41 6.16
C LEU A 160 1.76 -2.18 7.66
N SER A 161 1.51 -0.98 8.17
CA SER A 161 1.85 -0.61 9.56
C SER A 161 0.77 -0.99 10.58
N GLY A 162 -0.33 -1.60 10.14
CA GLY A 162 -1.45 -2.03 10.99
C GLY A 162 -1.06 -3.09 12.04
N PRO A 163 -1.75 -3.14 13.18
CA PRO A 163 -1.42 -4.06 14.28
C PRO A 163 -1.65 -5.54 13.93
N ASP A 164 -2.48 -5.83 12.92
CA ASP A 164 -2.90 -7.19 12.57
C ASP A 164 -1.96 -7.88 11.56
N HIS A 165 -0.86 -7.22 11.17
CA HIS A 165 0.16 -7.80 10.31
C HIS A 165 1.30 -8.41 11.12
N LEU A 166 2.08 -9.31 10.52
CA LEU A 166 3.34 -9.79 11.09
C LEU A 166 4.25 -8.63 11.49
N GLN A 167 4.97 -8.77 12.61
CA GLN A 167 5.81 -7.71 13.16
C GLN A 167 6.86 -7.21 12.16
N VAL A 168 7.42 -8.10 11.35
CA VAL A 168 8.38 -7.74 10.30
C VAL A 168 7.76 -6.88 9.19
N VAL A 169 6.51 -7.17 8.82
CA VAL A 169 5.72 -6.39 7.85
C VAL A 169 5.44 -5.01 8.42
N GLN A 170 5.04 -4.92 9.69
CA GLN A 170 4.82 -3.65 10.38
C GLN A 170 6.09 -2.79 10.44
N MET A 171 7.23 -3.38 10.78
CA MET A 171 8.51 -2.67 10.82
C MET A 171 8.89 -2.13 9.45
N HIS A 172 8.69 -2.92 8.40
CA HIS A 172 8.91 -2.49 7.03
C HIS A 172 8.00 -1.31 6.64
N GLY A 173 6.71 -1.40 6.96
CA GLY A 173 5.74 -0.32 6.74
C GLY A 173 6.14 0.97 7.43
N LYS A 174 6.45 0.91 8.72
CA LYS A 174 6.89 2.07 9.52
C LYS A 174 8.16 2.71 8.98
N ALA A 175 9.12 1.90 8.54
CA ALA A 175 10.35 2.38 7.92
C ALA A 175 10.06 3.13 6.60
N ALA A 176 9.18 2.59 5.75
CA ALA A 176 8.77 3.24 4.51
C ALA A 176 8.07 4.59 4.76
N VAL A 177 7.14 4.65 5.73
CA VAL A 177 6.48 5.90 6.14
C VAL A 177 7.50 6.94 6.61
N GLY A 178 8.36 6.57 7.56
CA GLY A 178 9.33 7.51 8.14
C GLY A 178 10.31 8.04 7.10
N TYR A 179 10.76 7.16 6.19
CA TYR A 179 11.65 7.54 5.10
C TYR A 179 10.98 8.52 4.12
N ALA A 180 9.76 8.21 3.67
CA ALA A 180 9.01 9.07 2.76
C ALA A 180 8.66 10.43 3.39
N GLN A 181 8.22 10.45 4.65
CA GLN A 181 7.90 11.68 5.37
C GLN A 181 9.11 12.59 5.52
N LYS A 182 10.28 12.02 5.88
CA LYS A 182 11.53 12.78 5.94
C LYS A 182 11.82 13.43 4.59
N LYS A 183 11.78 12.66 3.50
CA LYS A 183 12.04 13.16 2.14
C LYS A 183 11.04 14.22 1.70
N LEU A 184 9.75 14.05 2.01
CA LEU A 184 8.71 15.02 1.72
C LEU A 184 8.92 16.36 2.43
N SER A 185 9.53 16.35 3.62
CA SER A 185 9.87 17.59 4.34
C SER A 185 11.13 18.29 3.81
N GLU A 186 11.91 17.62 2.96
CA GLU A 186 13.13 18.13 2.33
C GLU A 186 12.88 18.68 0.90
N LEU A 187 11.69 18.43 0.32
CA LEU A 187 11.24 18.97 -0.97
C LEU A 187 10.89 20.46 -0.90
#